data_AF-A0AA39NXE2-F1
#
_entry.id   AF-A0AA39NXE2-F1
#
_cell.length_a   1.000
_cell.length_b   1.000
_cell.length_c   1.000
_cell.angle_alpha   90.00
_cell.angle_beta   90.00
_cell.angle_gamma   90.00
#
_symmetry.space_group_name_H-M   'P 1'
#
loop_
_entity.id
_entity.type
_entity.pdbx_description
1 polymer ?
#
loop_
_entity_poly.entity_id
_entity_poly.type
_entity_poly.pdbx_seq_one_letter_code
_entity_poly.pdbx_strand_id
1 'polypeptide(L)'
;MPPSKRKSDDDLQRKHADDGLLRQMKKRNIPIYALDAWPNPIHAGGILNHEAQAMHRSEGPPTADWCCVVSDPIPERAKVRAVRFVTNSCDQGWVDEKGCKGTYDGSWTWFEAAIIRGKPWWLEDVSKGTPVDLCKEGSTEEMRSEAQAAEVRSDELDDSSRWHVGVNVTATPKAQRHTKVWLRTDCQVVHYKSMRGILGLEDEFVRLLEPGDRVALMARAMFPGWSNKVTEASIDVYFTEKPEVS
;
A
#
# COMPACT_ATOMS: atom_id res chain seq x y z
N MET A 1 25.35 4.74 26.01
CA MET A 1 24.83 6.08 25.65
C MET A 1 23.37 5.92 25.27
N PRO A 2 22.42 6.68 25.85
CA PRO A 2 21.03 6.56 25.46
C PRO A 2 20.86 7.08 24.03
N PRO A 3 20.11 6.39 23.15
CA PRO A 3 19.80 6.94 21.83
C PRO A 3 19.00 8.24 21.99
N SER A 4 19.36 9.18 21.13
CA SER A 4 19.07 10.62 21.18
C SER A 4 17.58 10.98 21.17
N LYS A 5 17.13 11.72 22.20
CA LYS A 5 15.82 12.41 22.23
C LYS A 5 15.53 13.28 21.00
N ARG A 6 16.55 13.70 20.23
CA ARG A 6 16.34 14.53 19.03
C ARG A 6 15.71 13.77 17.88
N LYS A 7 16.04 12.47 17.71
CA LYS A 7 15.48 11.68 16.59
C LYS A 7 13.98 11.43 16.77
N SER A 8 13.52 11.22 18.01
CA SER A 8 12.09 11.08 18.29
C SER A 8 11.31 12.37 18.03
N ASP A 9 11.91 13.53 18.32
CA ASP A 9 11.28 14.82 18.10
C ASP A 9 11.14 15.14 16.59
N ASP A 10 12.14 14.78 15.78
CA ASP A 10 12.10 14.92 14.32
C ASP A 10 11.02 14.02 13.69
N ASP A 11 10.89 12.77 14.14
CA ASP A 11 9.86 11.83 13.66
C ASP A 11 8.44 12.31 14.03
N LEU A 12 8.27 12.89 15.23
CA LEU A 12 7.02 13.52 15.67
C LEU A 12 6.65 14.73 14.79
N GLN A 13 7.61 15.59 14.46
CA GLN A 13 7.37 16.73 13.58
C GLN A 13 6.95 16.30 12.18
N ARG A 14 7.60 15.28 11.61
CA ARG A 14 7.22 14.71 10.31
C ARG A 14 5.82 14.09 10.34
N LYS A 15 5.48 13.36 11.43
CA LYS A 15 4.13 12.84 11.65
C LYS A 15 3.07 13.94 11.56
N HIS A 16 3.26 15.05 12.27
CA HIS A 16 2.28 16.15 12.27
C HIS A 16 2.18 16.85 10.91
N ALA A 17 3.30 17.00 10.20
CA ALA A 17 3.32 17.56 8.85
C ALA A 17 2.52 16.70 7.86
N ASP A 18 2.71 15.38 7.88
CA ASP A 18 2.01 14.44 7.01
C ASP A 18 0.50 14.42 7.24
N ASP A 19 0.05 14.45 8.50
CA ASP A 19 -1.37 14.50 8.83
C ASP A 19 -2.01 15.83 8.39
N GLY A 20 -1.28 16.94 8.48
CA GLY A 20 -1.72 18.24 7.97
C GLY A 20 -1.95 18.23 6.46
N LEU A 21 -1.09 17.54 5.71
CA LEU A 21 -1.13 17.53 4.25
C LEU A 21 -2.19 16.56 3.68
N LEU A 22 -2.38 15.39 4.32
CA LEU A 22 -3.48 14.47 3.98
C LEU A 22 -4.86 15.12 4.08
N ARG A 23 -5.06 16.03 5.06
CA ARG A 23 -6.32 16.76 5.22
C ARG A 23 -6.64 17.61 3.98
N GLN A 24 -5.63 18.16 3.33
CA GLN A 24 -5.79 19.03 2.16
C GLN A 24 -6.13 18.23 0.88
N MET A 25 -5.70 16.97 0.81
CA MET A 25 -5.73 16.15 -0.42
C MET A 25 -7.05 15.38 -0.68
N LYS A 26 -8.09 15.54 0.16
CA LYS A 26 -9.34 14.76 0.01
C LYS A 26 -10.33 15.38 -0.97
N LYS A 27 -10.14 15.23 -2.29
CA LYS A 27 -11.25 15.36 -3.27
C LYS A 27 -11.05 14.51 -4.53
N ARG A 28 -11.73 13.35 -4.57
CA ARG A 28 -12.54 12.86 -5.71
C ARG A 28 -13.11 11.49 -5.34
N ASN A 29 -14.43 11.36 -5.46
CA ASN A 29 -15.12 10.08 -5.32
C ASN A 29 -15.59 9.71 -6.73
N ILE A 30 -14.95 8.73 -7.34
CA ILE A 30 -15.46 8.15 -8.58
C ILE A 30 -16.49 7.11 -8.16
N PRO A 31 -17.68 7.13 -8.74
CA PRO A 31 -18.68 6.16 -8.38
C PRO A 31 -18.25 4.73 -8.74
N ILE A 32 -18.24 3.86 -7.72
CA ILE A 32 -17.84 2.46 -7.80
C ILE A 32 -18.64 1.68 -8.85
N TYR A 33 -19.89 2.08 -9.10
CA TYR A 33 -20.80 1.44 -10.07
C TYR A 33 -20.33 1.50 -11.53
N ALA A 34 -19.36 2.35 -11.88
CA ALA A 34 -18.79 2.38 -13.23
C ALA A 34 -17.88 1.17 -13.52
N LEU A 35 -17.37 0.49 -12.48
CA LEU A 35 -16.52 -0.70 -12.62
C LEU A 35 -17.33 -1.99 -12.88
N ASP A 36 -18.58 -2.05 -12.41
CA ASP A 36 -19.43 -3.24 -12.58
C ASP A 36 -19.78 -3.49 -14.07
N ALA A 37 -19.56 -2.49 -14.93
CA ALA A 37 -19.71 -2.60 -16.38
C ALA A 37 -18.52 -3.31 -17.06
N TRP A 38 -17.41 -3.57 -16.36
CA TRP A 38 -16.22 -4.19 -16.93
C TRP A 38 -16.12 -5.64 -16.45
N PRO A 39 -16.41 -6.63 -17.33
CA PRO A 39 -16.50 -8.02 -16.90
C PRO A 39 -15.12 -8.59 -16.57
N ASN A 40 -15.08 -9.45 -15.55
CA ASN A 40 -13.99 -10.37 -15.18
C ASN A 40 -12.60 -9.72 -14.98
N PRO A 41 -12.40 -8.94 -13.89
CA PRO A 41 -11.07 -8.50 -13.52
C PRO A 41 -10.18 -9.70 -13.15
N ILE A 42 -8.86 -9.48 -13.19
CA ILE A 42 -7.92 -10.36 -12.48
C ILE A 42 -8.15 -10.12 -11.00
N HIS A 43 -8.80 -11.07 -10.33
CA HIS A 43 -9.06 -11.02 -8.90
C HIS A 43 -7.96 -11.75 -8.14
N ALA A 44 -7.44 -11.14 -7.08
CA ALA A 44 -6.60 -11.80 -6.11
C ALA A 44 -6.95 -11.36 -4.70
N GLY A 45 -6.89 -12.29 -3.76
CA GLY A 45 -7.12 -12.02 -2.33
C GLY A 45 -8.33 -12.75 -1.76
N GLY A 46 -8.75 -12.31 -0.59
CA GLY A 46 -9.77 -12.96 0.22
C GLY A 46 -9.53 -12.74 1.71
N ILE A 47 -9.96 -13.71 2.52
CA ILE A 47 -9.76 -13.72 3.97
C ILE A 47 -8.29 -14.04 4.26
N LEU A 48 -7.63 -13.20 5.07
CA LEU A 48 -6.22 -13.37 5.43
C LEU A 48 -6.01 -13.63 6.92
N ASN A 49 -6.73 -12.93 7.80
CA ASN A 49 -6.55 -12.98 9.26
C ASN A 49 -5.08 -12.87 9.70
N HIS A 50 -4.45 -11.77 9.30
CA HIS A 50 -3.04 -11.50 9.54
C HIS A 50 -2.85 -10.19 10.34
N GLU A 51 -1.71 -10.06 11.01
CA GLU A 51 -1.34 -8.91 11.82
C GLU A 51 0.09 -8.44 11.49
N ALA A 52 0.19 -7.30 10.79
CA ALA A 52 1.46 -6.69 10.42
C ALA A 52 1.94 -5.78 11.55
N GLN A 53 2.78 -6.31 12.43
CA GLN A 53 3.30 -5.63 13.61
C GLN A 53 4.62 -4.91 13.33
N ALA A 54 4.76 -3.67 13.80
CA ALA A 54 5.99 -2.90 13.61
C ALA A 54 7.18 -3.53 14.33
N MET A 55 8.25 -3.84 13.57
CA MET A 55 9.47 -4.44 14.12
C MET A 55 10.45 -3.39 14.64
N HIS A 56 10.99 -3.63 15.83
CA HIS A 56 12.00 -2.76 16.43
C HIS A 56 13.31 -2.80 15.63
N ARG A 57 13.80 -1.64 15.19
CA ARG A 57 15.04 -1.50 14.42
C ARG A 57 16.10 -0.74 15.21
N SER A 58 17.37 -0.97 14.89
CA SER A 58 18.50 -0.21 15.44
C SER A 58 18.56 1.21 14.88
N GLU A 59 18.09 1.40 13.65
CA GLU A 59 18.07 2.67 12.94
C GLU A 59 16.70 2.96 12.33
N GLY A 60 16.26 4.22 12.47
CA GLY A 60 14.93 4.67 12.04
C GLY A 60 13.81 4.24 12.99
N PRO A 61 12.58 4.68 12.74
CA PRO A 61 11.43 4.16 13.47
C PRO A 61 11.28 2.66 13.17
N PRO A 62 10.67 1.89 14.09
CA PRO A 62 10.17 0.57 13.78
C PRO A 62 9.33 0.61 12.50
N THR A 63 9.21 -0.53 11.80
CA THR A 63 8.25 -0.64 10.71
C THR A 63 7.94 -2.09 10.38
N ALA A 64 6.68 -2.35 10.03
CA ALA A 64 6.22 -3.58 9.40
C ALA A 64 6.16 -3.36 7.88
N ASP A 65 6.57 -4.36 7.10
CA ASP A 65 6.47 -4.35 5.64
C ASP A 65 5.96 -5.70 5.14
N TRP A 66 4.65 -5.91 5.18
CA TRP A 66 4.03 -7.18 4.84
C TRP A 66 3.41 -7.13 3.44
N CYS A 67 3.76 -8.07 2.57
CA CYS A 67 3.02 -8.28 1.34
C CYS A 67 1.81 -9.17 1.65
N CYS A 68 0.60 -8.61 1.57
CA CYS A 68 -0.63 -9.32 1.93
C CYS A 68 -1.24 -10.08 0.76
N VAL A 69 -1.25 -9.45 -0.42
CA VAL A 69 -1.88 -9.98 -1.63
C VAL A 69 -1.04 -9.55 -2.82
N VAL A 70 -0.92 -10.44 -3.79
CA VAL A 70 -0.36 -10.15 -5.11
C VAL A 70 -1.31 -10.68 -6.18
N SER A 71 -1.52 -9.90 -7.25
CA SER A 71 -2.34 -10.34 -8.38
C SER A 71 -1.63 -11.42 -9.20
N ASP A 72 -2.42 -12.13 -10.02
CA ASP A 72 -1.86 -12.85 -11.16
C ASP A 72 -1.21 -11.86 -12.15
N PRO A 73 -0.26 -12.33 -12.99
CA PRO A 73 0.33 -11.52 -14.04
C PRO A 73 -0.72 -10.93 -14.99
N ILE A 74 -0.54 -9.68 -15.35
CA ILE A 74 -1.35 -9.01 -16.36
C ILE A 74 -1.16 -9.71 -17.72
N PRO A 75 -2.24 -10.10 -18.44
CA PRO A 75 -2.15 -10.79 -19.72
C PRO A 75 -1.39 -10.00 -20.80
N GLU A 76 -0.72 -10.69 -21.72
CA GLU A 76 0.18 -10.13 -22.76
C GLU A 76 -0.43 -9.00 -23.62
N ARG A 77 -1.75 -9.02 -23.81
CA ARG A 77 -2.50 -8.05 -24.63
C ARG A 77 -3.38 -7.10 -23.82
N ALA A 78 -3.33 -7.21 -22.49
CA ALA A 78 -4.13 -6.38 -21.60
C ALA A 78 -3.58 -4.95 -21.57
N LYS A 79 -4.49 -3.99 -21.71
CA LYS A 79 -4.26 -2.60 -21.35
C LYS A 79 -5.00 -2.37 -20.04
N VAL A 80 -4.28 -2.26 -18.93
CA VAL A 80 -4.90 -1.97 -17.63
C VAL A 80 -5.61 -0.63 -17.72
N ARG A 81 -6.76 -0.56 -17.07
CA ARG A 81 -7.65 0.59 -17.12
C ARG A 81 -8.08 1.04 -15.72
N ALA A 82 -8.11 0.12 -14.77
CA ALA A 82 -8.31 0.44 -13.37
C ALA A 82 -7.72 -0.64 -12.45
N VAL A 83 -7.42 -0.26 -11.21
CA VAL A 83 -7.09 -1.18 -10.13
C VAL A 83 -7.98 -0.85 -8.94
N ARG A 84 -8.67 -1.85 -8.40
CA ARG A 84 -9.48 -1.71 -7.18
C ARG A 84 -8.80 -2.46 -6.04
N PHE A 85 -8.59 -1.77 -4.93
CA PHE A 85 -8.15 -2.35 -3.68
C PHE A 85 -9.32 -2.40 -2.71
N VAL A 86 -9.46 -3.53 -2.03
CA VAL A 86 -10.38 -3.67 -0.90
C VAL A 86 -9.59 -4.16 0.29
N THR A 87 -9.78 -3.51 1.43
CA THR A 87 -9.20 -3.94 2.71
C THR A 87 -10.31 -3.99 3.75
N ASN A 88 -10.25 -4.96 4.65
CA ASN A 88 -11.01 -4.97 5.89
C ASN A 88 -10.03 -5.09 7.05
N SER A 89 -9.76 -3.97 7.71
CA SER A 89 -8.63 -3.87 8.64
C SER A 89 -8.89 -2.87 9.76
N CYS A 90 -8.09 -2.97 10.81
CA CYS A 90 -8.05 -2.01 11.90
C CYS A 90 -6.63 -1.82 12.43
N ASP A 91 -6.44 -0.72 13.15
CA ASP A 91 -5.23 -0.51 13.93
C ASP A 91 -5.31 -1.25 15.28
N GLN A 92 -4.29 -1.08 16.11
CA GLN A 92 -4.17 -1.71 17.42
C GLN A 92 -5.25 -1.28 18.43
N GLY A 93 -6.05 -0.24 18.15
CA GLY A 93 -7.20 0.16 18.97
C GLY A 93 -6.90 1.22 20.04
N TRP A 94 -5.73 1.85 20.04
CA TRP A 94 -5.39 2.94 20.97
C TRP A 94 -4.58 4.05 20.29
N VAL A 95 -4.65 5.27 20.82
CA VAL A 95 -3.86 6.44 20.41
C VAL A 95 -3.64 7.34 21.61
N ASP A 96 -2.41 7.88 21.76
CA ASP A 96 -2.09 8.81 22.86
C ASP A 96 -2.54 10.25 22.55
N GLU A 97 -2.66 10.58 21.27
CA GLU A 97 -2.99 11.91 20.78
C GLU A 97 -4.49 12.21 20.89
N LYS A 98 -4.82 13.31 21.59
CA LYS A 98 -6.20 13.72 21.79
C LYS A 98 -6.84 14.17 20.47
N GLY A 99 -8.08 13.73 20.22
CA GLY A 99 -8.85 14.14 19.04
C GLY A 99 -8.62 13.30 17.78
N CYS A 100 -7.68 12.36 17.80
CA CYS A 100 -7.42 11.44 16.68
C CYS A 100 -8.33 10.20 16.68
N LYS A 101 -8.88 9.82 17.84
CA LYS A 101 -9.72 8.61 17.96
C LYS A 101 -10.93 8.67 17.03
N GLY A 102 -11.12 7.61 16.23
CA GLY A 102 -12.23 7.50 15.28
C GLY A 102 -12.06 8.35 14.02
N THR A 103 -10.90 9.00 13.84
CA THR A 103 -10.54 9.72 12.61
C THR A 103 -9.50 8.92 11.82
N TYR A 104 -9.01 9.49 10.73
CA TYR A 104 -7.86 8.93 9.98
C TYR A 104 -6.54 9.61 10.36
N ASP A 105 -6.61 10.63 11.23
CA ASP A 105 -5.44 11.39 11.67
C ASP A 105 -4.73 10.63 12.78
N GLY A 106 -3.41 10.68 12.82
CA GLY A 106 -2.62 10.01 13.83
C GLY A 106 -2.57 8.48 13.70
N SER A 107 -3.15 7.89 12.64
CA SER A 107 -3.00 6.46 12.34
C SER A 107 -1.71 6.19 11.58
N TRP A 108 -0.91 5.29 12.14
CA TRP A 108 0.36 4.80 11.60
C TRP A 108 0.27 3.33 11.21
N THR A 109 -0.92 2.95 10.72
CA THR A 109 -1.16 1.69 10.01
C THR A 109 -1.86 2.00 8.69
N TRP A 110 -1.24 1.61 7.58
CA TRP A 110 -1.68 1.98 6.24
C TRP A 110 -1.37 0.88 5.24
N PHE A 111 -1.78 1.12 4.00
CA PHE A 111 -1.54 0.25 2.87
C PHE A 111 -0.84 1.01 1.74
N GLU A 112 0.02 0.30 1.03
CA GLU A 112 0.72 0.77 -0.16
C GLU A 112 0.55 -0.23 -1.30
N ALA A 113 0.65 0.23 -2.54
CA ALA A 113 0.67 -0.62 -3.72
C ALA A 113 2.04 -0.60 -4.39
N ALA A 114 2.47 -1.75 -4.88
CA ALA A 114 3.68 -1.91 -5.68
C ALA A 114 3.37 -2.60 -7.00
N ILE A 115 4.12 -2.25 -8.05
CA ILE A 115 4.13 -2.95 -9.32
C ILE A 115 5.30 -3.93 -9.29
N ILE A 116 5.03 -5.21 -9.49
CA ILE A 116 6.04 -6.28 -9.44
C ILE A 116 6.31 -6.76 -10.86
N ARG A 117 7.49 -6.43 -11.38
CA ARG A 117 7.97 -6.82 -12.71
C ARG A 117 8.97 -7.98 -12.67
N GLY A 118 9.65 -8.14 -11.53
CA GLY A 118 10.56 -9.26 -11.28
C GLY A 118 9.89 -10.48 -10.64
N LYS A 119 10.73 -11.40 -10.15
CA LYS A 119 10.30 -12.58 -9.37
C LYS A 119 10.97 -12.53 -7.99
N PRO A 120 10.47 -11.68 -7.07
CA PRO A 120 11.07 -11.59 -5.75
C PRO A 120 10.84 -12.89 -4.96
N TRP A 121 11.72 -13.17 -4.00
CA TRP A 121 11.73 -14.42 -3.23
C TRP A 121 10.41 -14.74 -2.50
N TRP A 122 9.60 -13.71 -2.19
CA TRP A 122 8.33 -13.85 -1.48
C TRP A 122 7.12 -14.11 -2.40
N LEU A 123 7.28 -14.00 -3.72
CA LEU A 123 6.16 -14.01 -4.67
C LEU A 123 5.36 -15.30 -4.61
N GLU A 124 6.03 -16.44 -4.50
CA GLU A 124 5.38 -17.75 -4.51
C GLU A 124 4.47 -17.95 -3.28
N ASP A 125 4.95 -17.56 -2.10
CA ASP A 125 4.20 -17.69 -0.85
C ASP A 125 2.94 -16.82 -0.84
N VAL A 126 3.07 -15.56 -1.27
CA VAL A 126 1.92 -14.64 -1.34
C VAL A 126 0.92 -15.08 -2.40
N SER A 127 1.39 -15.60 -3.55
CA SER A 127 0.51 -16.14 -4.60
C SER A 127 -0.30 -17.35 -4.11
N LYS A 128 0.23 -18.12 -3.15
CA LYS A 128 -0.48 -19.22 -2.48
C LYS A 128 -1.37 -18.76 -1.32
N GLY A 129 -1.52 -17.45 -1.12
CA GLY A 129 -2.37 -16.86 -0.08
C GLY A 129 -1.70 -16.76 1.29
N THR A 130 -0.37 -16.83 1.37
CA THR A 130 0.36 -16.66 2.64
C THR A 130 1.01 -15.28 2.67
N PRO A 131 0.53 -14.34 3.52
CA PRO A 131 1.18 -13.05 3.69
C PRO A 131 2.63 -13.22 4.15
N VAL A 132 3.54 -12.39 3.61
CA VAL A 132 4.97 -12.47 3.90
C VAL A 132 5.50 -11.16 4.45
N ASP A 133 6.19 -11.22 5.58
CA ASP A 133 6.96 -10.11 6.12
C ASP A 133 8.29 -9.96 5.37
N LEU A 134 8.41 -8.88 4.62
CA LEU A 134 9.61 -8.58 3.84
C LEU A 134 10.80 -8.16 4.71
N CYS A 135 10.54 -7.87 5.99
CA CYS A 135 11.54 -7.44 6.95
C CYS A 135 11.73 -8.44 8.10
N LYS A 136 11.23 -9.68 7.95
CA LYS A 136 11.30 -10.71 8.99
C LYS A 136 12.71 -10.88 9.55
N GLU A 137 12.78 -11.29 10.81
CA GLU A 137 14.05 -11.65 11.44
C GLU A 137 14.79 -12.70 10.59
N GLY A 138 16.02 -12.37 10.19
CA GLY A 138 16.82 -13.18 9.25
C GLY A 138 16.78 -12.72 7.78
N SER A 139 15.98 -11.70 7.40
CA SER A 139 16.08 -11.08 6.07
C SER A 139 17.39 -10.31 5.94
N THR A 140 18.24 -10.67 4.98
CA THR A 140 19.50 -9.93 4.74
C THR A 140 19.24 -8.65 3.96
N GLU A 141 20.22 -7.74 3.90
CA GLU A 141 20.12 -6.54 3.07
C GLU A 141 20.00 -6.90 1.59
N GLU A 142 20.70 -7.94 1.15
CA GLU A 142 20.68 -8.44 -0.22
C GLU A 142 19.28 -8.93 -0.61
N MET A 143 18.62 -9.70 0.26
CA MET A 143 17.25 -10.17 0.03
C MET A 143 16.25 -9.01 -0.08
N ARG A 144 16.46 -7.95 0.70
CA ARG A 144 15.62 -6.74 0.66
C ARG A 144 15.87 -5.94 -0.62
N SER A 145 17.12 -5.79 -1.01
CA SER A 145 17.53 -5.12 -2.25
C SER A 145 17.02 -5.86 -3.49
N GLU A 146 17.11 -7.19 -3.52
CA GLU A 146 16.57 -8.02 -4.61
C GLU A 146 15.05 -7.88 -4.71
N ALA A 147 14.33 -7.93 -3.58
CA ALA A 147 12.89 -7.71 -3.56
C ALA A 147 12.53 -6.31 -4.09
N GLN A 148 13.28 -5.29 -3.68
CA GLN A 148 13.10 -3.91 -4.13
C GLN A 148 13.43 -3.70 -5.61
N ALA A 149 14.39 -4.45 -6.16
CA ALA A 149 14.77 -4.41 -7.58
C ALA A 149 13.71 -5.04 -8.48
N ALA A 150 12.84 -5.90 -7.93
CA ALA A 150 11.68 -6.44 -8.65
C ALA A 150 10.50 -5.44 -8.75
N GLU A 151 10.55 -4.34 -8.00
CA GLU A 151 9.51 -3.31 -7.97
C GLU A 151 9.77 -2.19 -8.98
N VAL A 152 8.72 -1.78 -9.70
CA VAL A 152 8.75 -0.59 -10.55
C VAL A 152 8.52 0.64 -9.67
N ARG A 153 9.26 1.72 -9.93
CA ARG A 153 9.19 2.99 -9.19
C ARG A 153 8.44 4.05 -9.99
N SER A 154 7.99 5.08 -9.30
CA SER A 154 7.43 6.27 -9.93
C SER A 154 8.54 6.99 -10.72
N ASP A 155 8.24 7.38 -11.95
CA ASP A 155 9.15 8.14 -12.80
C ASP A 155 9.23 9.61 -12.34
N GLU A 156 8.19 10.09 -11.66
CA GLU A 156 8.06 11.48 -11.20
C GLU A 156 8.89 11.77 -9.94
N LEU A 157 9.15 10.76 -9.10
CA LEU A 157 9.73 10.98 -7.76
C LEU A 157 11.08 10.32 -7.48
N ASP A 158 11.72 9.62 -8.44
CA ASP A 158 13.02 8.92 -8.30
C ASP A 158 13.30 8.42 -6.87
N ASP A 159 12.35 7.64 -6.33
CA ASP A 159 12.31 7.33 -4.90
C ASP A 159 11.97 5.88 -4.62
N SER A 160 12.48 5.44 -3.48
CA SER A 160 12.24 4.13 -2.87
C SER A 160 10.79 3.93 -2.36
N SER A 161 9.93 4.94 -2.44
CA SER A 161 8.57 4.89 -1.89
C SER A 161 7.58 4.19 -2.83
N ARG A 162 6.56 3.55 -2.25
CA ARG A 162 5.42 2.94 -2.95
C ARG A 162 4.23 3.90 -2.97
N TRP A 163 3.21 3.60 -3.78
CA TRP A 163 2.00 4.41 -3.86
C TRP A 163 1.07 4.13 -2.67
N HIS A 164 0.61 5.18 -2.00
CA HIS A 164 -0.26 5.09 -0.83
C HIS A 164 -1.69 4.73 -1.22
N VAL A 165 -2.22 3.63 -0.67
CA VAL A 165 -3.60 3.16 -0.93
C VAL A 165 -4.59 3.78 0.07
N GLY A 166 -4.26 3.73 1.35
CA GLY A 166 -5.14 4.24 2.39
C GLY A 166 -4.65 3.92 3.80
N VAL A 167 -5.30 4.53 4.78
CA VAL A 167 -4.93 4.44 6.20
C VAL A 167 -6.09 3.89 7.01
N ASN A 168 -5.81 3.10 8.05
CA ASN A 168 -6.83 2.62 8.97
C ASN A 168 -7.39 3.78 9.81
N VAL A 169 -8.61 3.60 10.32
CA VAL A 169 -9.18 4.51 11.31
C VAL A 169 -8.47 4.35 12.65
N THR A 170 -8.05 5.46 13.21
CA THR A 170 -7.26 5.55 14.43
C THR A 170 -8.04 5.10 15.66
N ALA A 171 -7.38 4.32 16.52
CA ALA A 171 -7.83 3.81 17.80
C ALA A 171 -9.21 3.14 17.74
N THR A 172 -9.43 2.32 16.71
CA THR A 172 -10.68 1.60 16.50
C THR A 172 -10.39 0.11 16.32
N PRO A 173 -10.65 -0.74 17.33
CA PRO A 173 -10.33 -2.17 17.25
C PRO A 173 -11.25 -2.95 16.31
N LYS A 174 -12.35 -2.34 15.85
CA LYS A 174 -13.28 -2.94 14.90
C LYS A 174 -12.75 -2.74 13.48
N ALA A 175 -12.55 -3.85 12.77
CA ALA A 175 -12.18 -3.82 11.35
C ALA A 175 -13.18 -2.99 10.55
N GLN A 176 -12.65 -2.14 9.67
CA GLN A 176 -13.42 -1.33 8.74
C GLN A 176 -13.05 -1.69 7.32
N ARG A 177 -14.07 -1.77 6.47
CA ARG A 177 -13.89 -2.04 5.05
C ARG A 177 -13.62 -0.73 4.30
N HIS A 178 -12.50 -0.64 3.61
CA HIS A 178 -12.17 0.44 2.70
C HIS A 178 -12.11 -0.08 1.27
N THR A 179 -12.53 0.76 0.32
CA THR A 179 -12.42 0.48 -1.11
C THR A 179 -11.77 1.68 -1.79
N LYS A 180 -10.74 1.39 -2.58
CA LYS A 180 -9.99 2.39 -3.33
C LYS A 180 -9.94 1.96 -4.78
N VAL A 181 -10.23 2.89 -5.68
CA VAL A 181 -10.23 2.65 -7.12
C VAL A 181 -9.29 3.65 -7.75
N TRP A 182 -8.27 3.15 -8.42
CA TRP A 182 -7.33 3.92 -9.21
C TRP A 182 -7.66 3.72 -10.67
N LEU A 183 -7.78 4.81 -11.42
CA LEU A 183 -8.12 4.78 -12.83
C LEU A 183 -6.95 5.20 -13.69
N ARG A 184 -6.86 4.60 -14.86
CA ARG A 184 -5.99 5.10 -15.94
C ARG A 184 -6.60 6.38 -16.49
N THR A 185 -6.05 7.51 -16.09
CA THR A 185 -6.42 8.84 -16.60
C THR A 185 -5.17 9.62 -17.00
N ASP A 186 -5.36 10.73 -17.70
CA ASP A 186 -4.29 11.67 -18.04
C ASP A 186 -4.36 12.93 -17.15
N CYS A 187 -4.99 12.83 -15.97
CA CYS A 187 -5.16 13.95 -15.07
C CYS A 187 -3.92 14.13 -14.20
N GLN A 188 -3.17 15.22 -14.41
CA GLN A 188 -2.14 15.63 -13.45
C GLN A 188 -2.80 16.13 -12.16
N VAL A 189 -2.52 15.46 -11.07
CA VAL A 189 -2.89 15.86 -9.71
C VAL A 189 -1.63 16.36 -9.00
N VAL A 190 -1.81 17.25 -8.03
CA VAL A 190 -0.72 17.59 -7.10
C VAL A 190 -0.36 16.32 -6.35
N HIS A 191 0.87 15.85 -6.54
CA HIS A 191 1.41 14.72 -5.82
C HIS A 191 2.31 15.17 -4.67
N TYR A 192 2.52 14.28 -3.71
CA TYR A 192 3.49 14.51 -2.64
C TYR A 192 4.02 13.19 -2.08
N LYS A 193 5.23 13.27 -1.54
CA LYS A 193 5.85 12.20 -0.78
C LYS A 193 5.52 12.36 0.71
N SER A 194 5.01 11.29 1.31
CA SER A 194 4.77 11.21 2.75
C SER A 194 5.57 10.05 3.36
N MET A 195 5.58 9.95 4.68
CA MET A 195 6.08 8.78 5.39
C MET A 195 5.24 7.51 5.17
N ARG A 196 4.06 7.64 4.56
CA ARG A 196 3.14 6.54 4.23
C ARG A 196 3.10 6.22 2.73
N GLY A 197 4.11 6.65 2.00
CA GLY A 197 4.22 6.48 0.55
C GLY A 197 3.81 7.73 -0.24
N ILE A 198 3.73 7.54 -1.55
CA ILE A 198 3.42 8.56 -2.56
C ILE A 198 1.91 8.74 -2.65
N LEU A 199 1.44 9.99 -2.62
CA LEU A 199 0.04 10.35 -2.79
C LEU A 199 -0.16 11.19 -4.05
N GLY A 200 -1.31 11.03 -4.71
CA GLY A 200 -1.67 11.82 -5.89
C GLY A 200 -1.07 11.34 -7.21
N LEU A 201 -0.44 10.16 -7.23
CA LEU A 201 0.08 9.50 -8.44
C LEU A 201 -0.63 8.17 -8.73
N GLU A 202 -1.90 8.06 -8.33
CA GLU A 202 -2.70 6.85 -8.54
C GLU A 202 -2.91 6.55 -10.03
N ASP A 203 -3.03 7.57 -10.88
CA ASP A 203 -3.15 7.40 -12.33
C ASP A 203 -1.83 6.93 -12.96
N GLU A 204 -0.70 7.45 -12.47
CA GLU A 204 0.64 7.06 -12.91
C GLU A 204 0.87 5.58 -12.64
N PHE A 205 0.53 5.11 -11.43
CA PHE A 205 0.60 3.69 -11.08
C PHE A 205 -0.12 2.83 -12.13
N VAL A 206 -1.34 3.19 -12.51
CA VAL A 206 -2.11 2.43 -13.50
C VAL A 206 -1.53 2.58 -14.93
N ARG A 207 -0.89 3.71 -15.25
CA ARG A 207 -0.22 3.92 -16.54
C ARG A 207 1.07 3.11 -16.69
N LEU A 208 1.80 2.91 -15.60
CA LEU A 208 3.07 2.17 -15.55
C LEU A 208 2.91 0.64 -15.61
N LEU A 209 1.70 0.13 -15.39
CA LEU A 209 1.41 -1.30 -15.47
C LEU A 209 1.52 -1.81 -16.91
N GLU A 210 2.35 -2.82 -17.09
CA GLU A 210 2.62 -3.50 -18.35
C GLU A 210 2.17 -4.96 -18.30
N PRO A 211 1.94 -5.61 -19.45
CA PRO A 211 1.76 -7.05 -19.50
C PRO A 211 2.89 -7.81 -18.82
N GLY A 212 2.55 -8.83 -18.04
CA GLY A 212 3.47 -9.61 -17.22
C GLY A 212 3.65 -9.08 -15.79
N ASP A 213 3.37 -7.79 -15.54
CA ASP A 213 3.45 -7.20 -14.21
C ASP A 213 2.36 -7.76 -13.28
N ARG A 214 2.59 -7.62 -11.98
CA ARG A 214 1.59 -7.88 -10.93
C ARG A 214 1.41 -6.65 -10.07
N VAL A 215 0.23 -6.55 -9.47
CA VAL A 215 -0.06 -5.57 -8.42
C VAL A 215 0.08 -6.25 -7.08
N ALA A 216 0.89 -5.69 -6.18
CA ALA A 216 1.00 -6.14 -4.79
C ALA A 216 0.39 -5.10 -3.85
N LEU A 217 -0.24 -5.57 -2.78
CA LEU A 217 -0.80 -4.74 -1.70
C LEU A 217 -0.03 -5.01 -0.41
N MET A 218 0.62 -3.95 0.08
CA MET A 218 1.51 -3.98 1.23
C MET A 218 0.78 -3.43 2.46
N ALA A 219 0.79 -4.16 3.58
CA ALA A 219 0.35 -3.67 4.87
C ALA A 219 1.54 -3.14 5.67
N ARG A 220 1.39 -1.92 6.19
CA ARG A 220 2.42 -1.22 6.94
C ARG A 220 1.93 -0.87 8.34
N ALA A 221 2.88 -0.87 9.27
CA ALA A 221 2.78 -0.26 10.59
C ALA A 221 4.11 0.44 10.87
N MET A 222 4.13 1.56 11.61
CA MET A 222 5.36 2.29 11.88
C MET A 222 5.81 2.18 13.34
N PHE A 223 5.17 2.86 14.30
CA PHE A 223 5.81 3.04 15.60
C PHE A 223 5.74 1.79 16.52
N PRO A 224 6.59 1.69 17.56
CA PRO A 224 6.52 0.54 18.48
C PRO A 224 5.11 0.37 19.06
N GLY A 225 4.64 -0.88 19.09
CA GLY A 225 3.28 -1.21 19.56
C GLY A 225 2.17 -0.96 18.54
N TRP A 226 2.47 -0.37 17.37
CA TRP A 226 1.53 -0.28 16.26
C TRP A 226 1.45 -1.58 15.51
N SER A 227 0.23 -1.89 15.07
CA SER A 227 -0.06 -3.14 14.39
C SER A 227 -1.25 -2.98 13.47
N ASN A 228 -1.10 -3.43 12.22
CA ASN A 228 -2.16 -3.42 11.22
C ASN A 228 -2.81 -4.80 11.15
N LYS A 229 -4.03 -4.92 11.69
CA LYS A 229 -4.79 -6.17 11.69
C LYS A 229 -5.63 -6.25 10.43
N VAL A 230 -5.29 -7.18 9.54
CA VAL A 230 -5.90 -7.35 8.22
C VAL A 230 -6.71 -8.63 8.20
N THR A 231 -8.04 -8.49 8.18
CA THR A 231 -8.97 -9.63 8.13
C THR A 231 -9.27 -10.08 6.70
N GLU A 232 -9.39 -9.12 5.78
CA GLU A 232 -9.64 -9.34 4.35
C GLU A 232 -8.79 -8.34 3.56
N ALA A 233 -8.22 -8.77 2.45
CA ALA A 233 -7.67 -7.87 1.45
C ALA A 233 -7.82 -8.46 0.05
N SER A 234 -8.10 -7.62 -0.93
CA SER A 234 -8.16 -8.04 -2.33
C SER A 234 -7.75 -6.95 -3.31
N ILE A 235 -7.33 -7.38 -4.48
CA ILE A 235 -7.00 -6.58 -5.65
C ILE A 235 -7.86 -7.07 -6.81
N ASP A 236 -8.47 -6.15 -7.54
CA ASP A 236 -9.06 -6.41 -8.84
C ASP A 236 -8.37 -5.55 -9.89
N VAL A 237 -7.72 -6.19 -10.86
CA VAL A 237 -7.11 -5.51 -12.01
C VAL A 237 -8.05 -5.58 -13.19
N TYR A 238 -8.50 -4.41 -13.63
CA TYR A 238 -9.44 -4.24 -14.72
C TYR A 238 -8.69 -3.80 -15.99
N PHE A 239 -8.95 -4.47 -17.10
CA PHE A 239 -8.23 -4.23 -18.35
C PHE A 239 -9.15 -4.37 -19.58
N THR A 240 -8.65 -3.87 -20.71
CA THR A 240 -9.22 -4.10 -22.04
C THR A 240 -8.20 -4.83 -22.89
N GLU A 241 -8.62 -5.76 -23.73
CA GLU A 241 -7.72 -6.41 -24.69
C GLU A 241 -7.44 -5.47 -25.88
N LYS A 242 -6.18 -5.36 -26.30
CA LYS A 242 -5.85 -4.70 -27.58
C LYS A 242 -6.42 -5.55 -28.72
N PRO A 243 -7.14 -4.97 -29.71
CA PRO A 243 -7.67 -5.71 -30.86
C PRO A 243 -6.53 -6.38 -31.66
N GLU A 244 -6.85 -7.47 -32.37
CA GLU A 244 -5.91 -8.11 -33.28
C GLU A 244 -5.58 -7.16 -34.42
N VAL A 245 -4.29 -6.88 -34.61
CA VAL A 245 -3.84 -6.21 -35.82
C VAL A 245 -3.82 -7.30 -36.89
N SER A 246 -4.86 -7.33 -37.72
CA SER A 246 -4.96 -8.14 -38.94
C SER A 246 -3.98 -7.67 -40.02
#